data_AF-A0A2M9IT87-F1
#
_entry.id   AF-A0A2M9IT87-F1
#
_cell.length_a   1.000
_cell.length_b   1.000
_cell.length_c   1.000
_cell.angle_alpha   90.00
_cell.angle_beta   90.00
_cell.angle_gamma   90.00
#
_symmetry.space_group_name_H-M   'P 1'
#
loop_
_entity.id
_entity.type
_entity.pdbx_description
1 polymer ?
#
loop_
_entity_poly.entity_id
_entity_poly.type
_entity_poly.pdbx_seq_one_letter_code
_entity_poly.pdbx_strand_id
1 'polypeptide(L)'
;MRQVGEPRQHGGAADLLWDDVKCFFDPDLKGSLPDVRVPDASVEDWQAVLDLVAEKGWKRQYSEGGTVLPAPRAEAVLSRPADAECPDLRVWSAADVLAIFRFLAAGEVDFDVDLRELQGQERLDVFCGFLREIGRRLGNPVLMHPEGDYGRPVIGFDVEADRVVLLAERRVR
;
A
#
# COMPACT_ATOMS: atom_id res chain seq x y z
N MET A 1 10.51 31.54 -39.24
CA MET A 1 10.04 31.92 -37.89
C MET A 1 9.42 30.70 -37.23
N ARG A 2 9.62 30.60 -35.92
CA ARG A 2 9.45 29.40 -35.08
C ARG A 2 7.97 29.08 -34.78
N GLN A 3 7.77 27.81 -34.43
CA GLN A 3 6.55 27.10 -34.02
C GLN A 3 5.50 27.92 -33.25
N VAL A 4 4.23 27.61 -33.51
CA VAL A 4 3.19 27.63 -32.47
C VAL A 4 2.67 26.20 -32.37
N GLY A 5 3.21 25.46 -31.40
CA GLY A 5 2.64 24.20 -30.97
C GLY A 5 1.46 24.50 -30.06
N GLU A 6 0.28 24.02 -30.42
CA GLU A 6 -0.87 24.02 -29.52
C GLU A 6 -0.58 23.10 -28.33
N PRO A 7 -0.95 23.49 -27.09
CA PRO A 7 -0.86 22.59 -25.96
C PRO A 7 -1.93 21.52 -26.12
N ARG A 8 -1.49 20.27 -26.34
CA ARG A 8 -2.34 19.08 -26.16
C ARG A 8 -2.76 19.05 -24.70
N GLN A 9 -4.02 19.40 -24.43
CA GLN A 9 -4.65 19.12 -23.16
C GLN A 9 -4.97 17.62 -23.10
N HIS A 10 -4.05 16.83 -22.56
CA HIS A 10 -4.35 15.52 -22.01
C HIS A 10 -4.77 15.71 -20.56
N GLY A 11 -6.09 15.83 -20.34
CA GLY A 11 -6.70 15.89 -19.00
C GLY A 11 -6.76 14.53 -18.32
N GLY A 12 -5.60 13.92 -18.07
CA GLY A 12 -5.46 12.90 -17.03
C GLY A 12 -4.80 13.57 -15.84
N ALA A 13 -5.51 13.70 -14.71
CA ALA A 13 -4.93 14.25 -13.49
C ALA A 13 -3.68 13.45 -13.12
N ALA A 14 -2.55 14.13 -12.96
CA ALA A 14 -1.25 13.50 -12.78
C ALA A 14 -1.25 12.51 -11.61
N ASP A 15 -0.70 11.32 -11.84
CA ASP A 15 -0.23 10.44 -10.78
C ASP A 15 0.85 11.15 -9.95
N LEU A 16 1.05 10.68 -8.73
CA LEU A 16 2.07 11.18 -7.82
C LEU A 16 3.45 11.16 -8.51
N LEU A 17 4.16 12.29 -8.54
CA LEU A 17 5.48 12.34 -9.15
C LEU A 17 6.55 11.95 -8.14
N TRP A 18 7.50 11.11 -8.56
CA TRP A 18 8.63 10.68 -7.73
C TRP A 18 9.41 11.86 -7.16
N ASP A 19 9.63 12.91 -7.96
CA ASP A 19 10.33 14.10 -7.50
C ASP A 19 9.63 14.85 -6.37
N ASP A 20 8.30 14.72 -6.25
CA ASP A 20 7.53 15.34 -5.18
C ASP A 20 7.61 14.55 -3.86
N VAL A 21 7.92 13.24 -3.92
CA VAL A 21 7.84 12.36 -2.74
C VAL A 21 9.13 11.64 -2.36
N LYS A 22 10.15 11.63 -3.21
CA LYS A 22 11.41 10.88 -2.98
C LYS A 22 12.06 11.14 -1.63
N CYS A 23 11.86 12.32 -1.03
CA CYS A 23 12.39 12.65 0.30
C CYS A 23 11.75 11.84 1.44
N PHE A 24 10.61 11.19 1.20
CA PHE A 24 9.94 10.27 2.12
C PHE A 24 10.26 8.80 1.82
N PHE A 25 10.96 8.52 0.73
CA PHE A 25 11.29 7.16 0.27
C PHE A 25 12.78 6.82 0.44
N ASP A 26 13.48 7.55 1.32
CA ASP A 26 14.88 7.26 1.66
C ASP A 26 14.93 6.23 2.81
N PRO A 27 15.36 4.97 2.55
CA PRO A 27 15.33 3.91 3.57
C PRO A 27 16.29 4.16 4.73
N ASP A 28 17.36 4.92 4.53
CA ASP A 28 18.35 5.20 5.57
C ASP A 28 17.88 6.33 6.51
N LEU A 29 17.00 7.22 6.01
CA LEU A 29 16.49 8.37 6.76
C LEU A 29 15.08 8.19 7.31
N LYS A 30 14.26 7.32 6.70
CA LYS A 30 12.81 7.20 7.00
C LYS A 30 12.41 5.86 7.61
N GLY A 31 13.36 4.96 7.82
CA GLY A 31 13.06 3.55 8.05
C GLY A 31 12.89 2.83 6.72
N SER A 32 13.07 1.51 6.71
CA SER A 32 13.03 0.71 5.48
C SER A 32 11.66 0.14 5.18
N LEU A 33 10.80 0.06 6.20
CA LEU A 33 9.50 -0.61 6.16
C LEU A 33 8.39 0.33 6.66
N PRO A 34 8.00 1.35 5.88
CA PRO A 34 6.85 2.17 6.22
C PRO A 34 5.58 1.32 6.37
N ASP A 35 4.79 1.64 7.39
CA ASP A 35 3.51 1.01 7.64
C ASP A 35 2.45 1.51 6.65
N VAL A 36 1.75 0.60 6.00
CA VAL A 36 0.56 0.92 5.20
C VAL A 36 -0.67 0.31 5.86
N ARG A 37 -1.69 1.14 6.06
CA ARG A 37 -2.91 0.75 6.76
C ARG A 37 -4.19 1.12 6.02
N VAL A 38 -5.21 0.29 6.19
CA VAL A 38 -6.61 0.64 5.93
C VAL A 38 -7.30 0.75 7.29
N PRO A 39 -7.58 1.97 7.79
CA PRO A 39 -8.24 2.15 9.08
C PRO A 39 -9.72 1.76 8.99
N ASP A 40 -10.31 1.52 10.16
CA ASP A 40 -11.74 1.19 10.33
C ASP A 40 -12.16 -0.02 9.46
N ALA A 41 -11.27 -0.99 9.32
CA ALA A 41 -11.51 -2.22 8.57
C ALA A 41 -12.27 -3.26 9.41
N SER A 42 -12.66 -4.34 8.74
CA SER A 42 -13.37 -5.48 9.31
C SER A 42 -12.73 -6.80 8.88
N VAL A 43 -13.22 -7.91 9.44
CA VAL A 43 -12.84 -9.27 9.00
C VAL A 43 -13.23 -9.49 7.53
N GLU A 44 -14.37 -8.92 7.12
CA GLU A 44 -14.87 -8.94 5.75
C GLU A 44 -13.95 -8.18 4.80
N ASP A 45 -13.40 -7.04 5.22
CA ASP A 45 -12.43 -6.27 4.43
C ASP A 45 -11.12 -7.05 4.25
N TRP A 46 -10.63 -7.69 5.32
CA TRP A 46 -9.50 -8.61 5.23
C TRP A 46 -9.77 -9.74 4.22
N GLN A 47 -10.97 -10.33 4.25
CA GLN A 47 -11.36 -11.35 3.28
C GLN A 47 -11.39 -10.78 1.84
N ALA A 48 -11.92 -9.58 1.65
CA ALA A 48 -11.97 -8.91 0.36
C ALA A 48 -10.56 -8.62 -0.21
N VAL A 49 -9.56 -8.34 0.64
CA VAL A 49 -8.15 -8.24 0.25
C VAL A 49 -7.60 -9.60 -0.18
N LEU A 50 -7.85 -10.68 0.59
CA LEU A 50 -7.41 -12.04 0.21
C LEU A 50 -7.99 -12.47 -1.15
N ASP A 51 -9.25 -12.13 -1.38
CA ASP A 51 -9.97 -12.41 -2.63
C ASP A 51 -9.42 -11.56 -3.77
N LEU A 52 -9.12 -10.28 -3.54
CA LEU A 52 -8.46 -9.40 -4.51
C LEU A 52 -7.11 -9.96 -4.95
N VAL A 53 -6.26 -10.37 -4.00
CA VAL A 53 -4.95 -10.95 -4.30
C VAL A 53 -5.10 -12.21 -5.16
N ALA A 54 -6.09 -13.07 -4.87
CA ALA A 54 -6.38 -14.25 -5.67
C ALA A 54 -6.86 -13.90 -7.08
N GLU A 55 -7.82 -12.97 -7.20
CA GLU A 55 -8.42 -12.54 -8.46
C GLU A 55 -7.40 -11.89 -9.40
N LYS A 56 -6.53 -11.03 -8.86
CA LYS A 56 -5.46 -10.39 -9.63
C LYS A 56 -4.34 -11.35 -10.03
N GLY A 57 -4.33 -12.56 -9.48
CA GLY A 57 -3.30 -13.56 -9.74
C GLY A 57 -1.92 -13.13 -9.25
N TRP A 58 -1.86 -12.22 -8.27
CA TRP A 58 -0.58 -11.80 -7.71
C TRP A 58 0.12 -12.96 -7.02
N LYS A 59 1.43 -13.04 -7.20
CA LYS A 59 2.24 -14.01 -6.47
C LYS A 59 2.06 -13.74 -4.99
N ARG A 60 1.81 -14.79 -4.22
CA ARG A 60 1.59 -14.70 -2.77
C ARG A 60 2.19 -15.87 -2.01
N GLN A 61 2.56 -15.63 -0.76
CA GLN A 61 3.01 -16.65 0.17
C GLN A 61 2.47 -16.32 1.56
N TYR A 62 1.65 -17.22 2.11
CA TYR A 62 1.20 -17.14 3.49
C TYR A 62 2.15 -17.93 4.38
N SER A 63 2.45 -17.43 5.58
CA SER A 63 3.35 -18.09 6.52
C SER A 63 2.94 -17.88 7.97
N GLU A 64 3.10 -18.93 8.76
CA GLU A 64 2.89 -18.97 10.22
C GLU A 64 4.19 -19.41 10.88
N GLY A 65 4.80 -18.54 11.71
CA GLY A 65 6.09 -18.86 12.37
C GLY A 65 7.23 -19.24 11.41
N GLY A 66 7.20 -18.70 10.18
CA GLY A 66 8.15 -19.05 9.11
C GLY A 66 7.81 -20.31 8.30
N THR A 67 6.76 -21.04 8.68
CA THR A 67 6.26 -22.19 7.93
C THR A 67 5.29 -21.74 6.84
N VAL A 68 5.57 -22.11 5.59
CA VAL A 68 4.70 -21.79 4.45
C VAL A 68 3.47 -22.69 4.44
N LEU A 69 2.28 -22.08 4.38
CA LEU A 69 1.00 -22.77 4.41
C LEU A 69 0.06 -22.24 3.31
N PRO A 70 -0.99 -22.99 2.93
CA PRO A 70 -2.07 -22.44 2.12
C PRO A 70 -2.72 -21.25 2.83
N ALA A 71 -3.03 -20.17 2.09
CA ALA A 71 -3.72 -19.02 2.67
C ALA A 71 -5.13 -19.42 3.14
N PRO A 72 -5.44 -19.32 4.44
CA PRO A 72 -6.76 -19.64 4.97
C PRO A 72 -7.74 -18.46 4.79
N ARG A 73 -8.99 -18.60 5.26
CA ARG A 73 -9.94 -17.48 5.31
C ARG A 73 -9.54 -16.46 6.36
N ALA A 74 -9.87 -15.18 6.15
CA ALA A 74 -9.53 -14.09 7.07
C ALA A 74 -10.01 -14.37 8.51
N GLU A 75 -11.26 -14.82 8.66
CA GLU A 75 -11.85 -15.19 9.95
C GLU A 75 -11.02 -16.24 10.70
N ALA A 76 -10.47 -17.24 9.99
CA ALA A 76 -9.68 -18.29 10.62
C ALA A 76 -8.34 -17.76 11.14
N VAL A 77 -7.71 -16.82 10.42
CA VAL A 77 -6.44 -16.21 10.85
C VAL A 77 -6.66 -15.23 12.01
N LEU A 78 -7.66 -14.37 11.87
CA LEU A 78 -7.93 -13.29 12.83
C LEU A 78 -8.56 -13.78 14.13
N SER A 79 -9.12 -15.00 14.15
CA SER A 79 -9.63 -15.64 15.38
C SER A 79 -8.56 -16.38 16.18
N ARG A 80 -7.29 -16.35 15.74
CA ARG A 80 -6.20 -17.01 16.46
C ARG A 80 -5.96 -16.34 17.82
N PRO A 81 -5.46 -17.09 18.83
CA PRO A 81 -5.12 -16.52 20.13
C PRO A 81 -4.13 -15.35 20.01
N ALA A 82 -4.30 -14.32 20.83
CA ALA A 82 -3.47 -13.11 20.79
C ALA A 82 -1.99 -13.35 21.15
N ASP A 83 -1.68 -14.46 21.82
CA ASP A 83 -0.32 -14.89 22.17
C ASP A 83 0.31 -15.82 21.12
N ALA A 84 -0.45 -16.19 20.08
CA ALA A 84 0.11 -16.93 18.95
C ALA A 84 1.04 -16.03 18.12
N GLU A 85 1.95 -16.63 17.37
CA GLU A 85 2.81 -15.89 16.47
C GLU A 85 1.99 -15.18 15.39
N CYS A 86 2.34 -13.94 15.07
CA CYS A 86 1.62 -13.17 14.05
C CYS A 86 1.90 -13.76 12.66
N PRO A 87 0.86 -14.27 11.96
CA PRO A 87 1.02 -14.71 10.59
C PRO A 87 1.30 -13.55 9.64
N ASP A 88 1.97 -13.87 8.53
CA ASP A 88 2.20 -12.92 7.45
C ASP A 88 1.71 -13.44 6.10
N LEU A 89 1.26 -12.52 5.25
CA LEU A 89 1.00 -12.78 3.84
C LEU A 89 1.89 -11.85 3.01
N ARG A 90 2.87 -12.44 2.34
CA ARG A 90 3.70 -11.74 1.36
C ARG A 90 2.98 -11.73 0.01
N VAL A 91 2.83 -10.55 -0.57
CA VAL A 91 2.22 -10.33 -1.88
C VAL A 91 3.18 -9.54 -2.75
N TRP A 92 3.50 -10.05 -3.93
CA TRP A 92 4.30 -9.33 -4.91
C TRP A 92 3.36 -8.75 -5.96
N SER A 93 3.21 -7.42 -5.93
CA SER A 93 2.51 -6.69 -6.99
C SER A 93 3.35 -6.69 -8.28
N ALA A 94 2.89 -6.05 -9.35
CA ALA A 94 3.62 -6.04 -10.61
C ALA A 94 5.08 -5.61 -10.42
N ALA A 95 6.02 -6.35 -11.01
CA ALA A 95 7.45 -6.02 -11.00
C ALA A 95 8.15 -6.06 -9.62
N ASP A 96 7.85 -7.07 -8.80
CA ASP A 96 8.60 -7.46 -7.61
C ASP A 96 8.52 -6.53 -6.38
N VAL A 97 7.58 -5.57 -6.36
CA VAL A 97 7.29 -4.79 -5.14
C VAL A 97 6.55 -5.67 -4.13
N LEU A 98 7.20 -5.97 -3.01
CA LEU A 98 6.69 -6.80 -1.93
C LEU A 98 5.87 -5.96 -0.92
N ALA A 99 4.63 -6.38 -0.70
CA ALA A 99 3.81 -6.01 0.43
C ALA A 99 3.74 -7.19 1.43
N ILE A 100 3.99 -6.92 2.71
CA ILE A 100 3.97 -7.92 3.79
C ILE A 100 2.81 -7.62 4.72
N PHE A 101 1.67 -8.24 4.46
CA PHE A 101 0.47 -8.09 5.30
C PHE A 101 0.66 -8.79 6.64
N ARG A 102 0.28 -8.10 7.71
CA ARG A 102 0.35 -8.57 9.10
C ARG A 102 -1.05 -8.68 9.67
N PHE A 103 -1.44 -9.88 10.08
CA PHE A 103 -2.76 -10.11 10.68
C PHE A 103 -2.73 -9.74 12.17
N LEU A 104 -2.54 -8.45 12.48
CA LEU A 104 -2.40 -7.94 13.85
C LEU A 104 -3.76 -7.71 14.53
N ALA A 105 -4.71 -7.17 13.79
CA ALA A 105 -6.04 -6.86 14.29
C ALA A 105 -7.09 -6.98 13.17
N ALA A 106 -8.32 -7.32 13.54
CA ALA A 106 -9.43 -7.34 12.58
C ALA A 106 -9.90 -5.94 12.15
N GLY A 107 -9.66 -4.93 13.01
CA GLY A 107 -10.11 -3.54 12.81
C GLY A 107 -9.26 -2.72 11.83
N GLU A 108 -8.19 -3.31 11.31
CA GLU A 108 -7.20 -2.61 10.50
C GLU A 108 -6.55 -3.61 9.53
N VAL A 109 -6.46 -3.26 8.25
CA VAL A 109 -5.62 -4.01 7.32
C VAL A 109 -4.24 -3.37 7.31
N ASP A 110 -3.24 -4.09 7.82
CA ASP A 110 -1.87 -3.60 7.94
C ASP A 110 -0.90 -4.37 7.05
N PHE A 111 0.00 -3.64 6.40
CA PHE A 111 1.11 -4.23 5.68
C PHE A 111 2.32 -3.31 5.57
N ASP A 112 3.50 -3.93 5.58
CA ASP A 112 4.77 -3.25 5.33
C ASP A 112 5.10 -3.29 3.83
N VAL A 113 5.83 -2.28 3.33
CA VAL A 113 6.49 -2.33 2.01
C VAL A 113 7.96 -1.97 2.14
N ASP A 114 8.81 -2.43 1.23
CA ASP A 114 10.24 -2.12 1.27
C ASP A 114 10.57 -0.87 0.44
N LEU A 115 11.04 0.20 1.09
CA LEU A 115 11.44 1.40 0.37
C LEU A 115 12.56 1.14 -0.64
N ARG A 116 13.44 0.16 -0.42
CA ARG A 116 14.51 -0.20 -1.38
C ARG A 116 13.94 -0.69 -2.70
N GLU A 117 12.72 -1.24 -2.70
CA GLU A 117 12.01 -1.73 -3.89
C GLU A 117 11.15 -0.63 -4.55
N LEU A 118 10.86 0.45 -3.82
CA LEU A 118 9.99 1.56 -4.24
C LEU A 118 10.75 2.75 -4.84
N GLN A 119 11.91 2.50 -5.44
CA GLN A 119 12.79 3.56 -5.95
C GLN A 119 12.47 3.94 -7.41
N GLY A 120 12.17 5.22 -7.61
CA GLY A 120 11.92 5.80 -8.94
C GLY A 120 10.46 5.75 -9.39
N GLN A 121 10.17 6.50 -10.46
CA GLN A 121 8.79 6.73 -10.92
C GLN A 121 8.03 5.44 -11.24
N GLU A 122 8.65 4.51 -12.00
CA GLU A 122 7.99 3.26 -12.39
C GLU A 122 7.56 2.42 -11.17
N ARG A 123 8.41 2.35 -10.14
CA ARG A 123 8.11 1.62 -8.90
C ARG A 123 7.04 2.33 -8.07
N LEU A 124 7.08 3.66 -8.02
CA LEU A 124 6.04 4.46 -7.38
C LEU A 124 4.68 4.28 -8.07
N ASP A 125 4.65 4.25 -9.40
CA ASP A 125 3.41 4.06 -10.18
C ASP A 125 2.79 2.69 -9.91
N VAL A 126 3.60 1.64 -9.88
CA VAL A 126 3.19 0.28 -9.49
C VAL A 126 2.58 0.29 -8.09
N PHE A 127 3.27 0.89 -7.12
CA PHE A 127 2.80 0.94 -5.74
C PHE A 127 1.51 1.74 -5.61
N CYS A 128 1.41 2.89 -6.26
CA CYS A 128 0.18 3.68 -6.29
C CYS A 128 -0.97 2.90 -6.94
N GLY A 129 -0.70 2.13 -7.99
CA GLY A 129 -1.67 1.21 -8.59
C GLY A 129 -2.15 0.15 -7.59
N PHE A 130 -1.24 -0.45 -6.83
CA PHE A 130 -1.55 -1.42 -5.80
C PHE A 130 -2.44 -0.82 -4.69
N LEU A 131 -2.12 0.38 -4.19
CA LEU A 131 -2.95 1.07 -3.20
C LEU A 131 -4.35 1.38 -3.73
N ARG A 132 -4.47 1.80 -5.00
CA ARG A 132 -5.77 2.04 -5.65
C ARG A 132 -6.61 0.77 -5.74
N GLU A 133 -6.02 -0.37 -6.11
CA GLU A 133 -6.74 -1.64 -6.22
C GLU A 133 -7.31 -2.08 -4.87
N ILE A 134 -6.54 -1.92 -3.78
CA ILE A 134 -7.01 -2.19 -2.42
C ILE A 134 -8.10 -1.18 -2.02
N GLY A 135 -7.82 0.12 -2.14
CA GLY A 135 -8.76 1.17 -1.72
C GLY A 135 -10.09 1.12 -2.47
N ARG A 136 -10.09 0.84 -3.78
CA ARG A 136 -11.31 0.64 -4.57
C ARG A 136 -12.08 -0.61 -4.15
N ARG A 137 -11.38 -1.70 -3.82
CA ARG A 137 -12.02 -2.95 -3.38
C ARG A 137 -12.79 -2.74 -2.08
N LEU A 138 -12.22 -1.98 -1.16
CA LEU A 138 -12.78 -1.76 0.17
C LEU A 138 -13.73 -0.56 0.23
N GLY A 139 -13.51 0.45 -0.62
CA GLY A 139 -14.19 1.75 -0.50
C GLY A 139 -13.61 2.62 0.61
N ASN A 140 -12.37 2.33 1.04
CA ASN A 140 -11.71 2.95 2.18
C ASN A 140 -10.39 3.63 1.77
N PRO A 141 -9.95 4.66 2.50
CA PRO A 141 -8.62 5.22 2.30
C PRO A 141 -7.54 4.20 2.65
N VAL A 142 -6.43 4.23 1.91
CA VAL A 142 -5.23 3.43 2.20
C VAL A 142 -4.09 4.39 2.50
N LEU A 143 -3.55 4.35 3.70
CA LEU A 143 -2.63 5.37 4.22
C LEU A 143 -1.25 4.77 4.43
N MET A 144 -0.21 5.40 3.89
CA MET A 144 1.19 5.05 4.19
C MET A 144 1.76 6.01 5.21
N HIS A 145 2.29 5.47 6.29
CA HIS A 145 2.91 6.17 7.40
C HIS A 145 4.42 5.91 7.40
N PRO A 146 5.23 6.82 7.96
CA PRO A 146 6.61 6.50 8.31
C PRO A 146 6.63 5.30 9.27
N GLU A 147 7.68 4.48 9.19
CA GLU A 147 7.84 3.29 10.03
C GLU A 147 7.68 3.64 11.52
N GLY A 148 6.64 3.10 12.16
CA GLY A 148 6.28 3.31 13.56
C GLY A 148 5.61 4.65 13.91
N ASP A 149 5.25 5.52 12.94
CA ASP A 149 4.56 6.81 13.18
C ASP A 149 3.17 6.89 12.53
N TYR A 150 2.19 6.30 13.21
CA TYR A 150 0.79 6.25 12.77
C TYR A 150 0.03 7.59 12.81
N GLY A 151 0.66 8.68 13.28
CA GLY A 151 -0.02 9.97 13.42
C GLY A 151 0.02 10.85 12.16
N ARG A 152 0.92 10.56 11.21
CA ARG A 152 1.25 11.48 10.11
C ARG A 152 1.43 10.73 8.78
N PRO A 153 0.33 10.42 8.07
CA PRO A 153 0.44 9.74 6.79
C PRO A 153 1.19 10.61 5.78
N VAL A 154 2.06 9.99 5.00
CA VAL A 154 2.84 10.65 3.95
C VAL A 154 2.05 10.71 2.66
N ILE A 155 1.55 9.56 2.20
CA ILE A 155 0.70 9.45 1.02
C ILE A 155 -0.52 8.62 1.37
N GLY A 156 -1.58 8.75 0.58
CA GLY A 156 -2.71 7.83 0.71
C GLY A 156 -3.64 7.82 -0.49
N PHE A 157 -4.38 6.74 -0.64
CA PHE A 157 -5.49 6.65 -1.58
C PHE A 157 -6.67 7.48 -1.08
N ASP A 158 -7.06 8.47 -1.87
CA ASP A 158 -8.25 9.29 -1.69
C ASP A 158 -9.41 8.63 -2.44
N VAL A 159 -10.45 8.23 -1.69
CA VAL A 159 -11.63 7.52 -2.22
C VAL A 159 -12.45 8.39 -3.16
N GLU A 160 -12.63 9.67 -2.83
CA GLU A 160 -13.47 10.59 -3.61
C GLU A 160 -12.78 10.99 -4.92
N ALA A 161 -11.46 11.21 -4.87
CA ALA A 161 -10.66 11.56 -6.04
C ALA A 161 -10.18 10.34 -6.85
N ASP A 162 -10.40 9.12 -6.33
CA ASP A 162 -9.98 7.84 -6.90
C ASP A 162 -8.49 7.82 -7.32
N ARG A 163 -7.63 8.37 -6.46
CA ARG A 163 -6.19 8.51 -6.73
C ARG A 163 -5.35 8.52 -5.46
N VAL A 164 -4.07 8.19 -5.62
CA VAL A 164 -3.11 8.38 -4.52
C VAL A 164 -2.63 9.82 -4.50
N VAL A 165 -2.66 10.44 -3.32
CA VAL A 165 -2.29 11.84 -3.09
C VAL A 165 -1.20 11.96 -2.02
N LEU A 166 -0.47 13.07 -2.05
CA LEU A 166 0.46 13.46 -0.99
C LEU A 166 -0.34 14.06 0.16
N LEU A 167 -0.22 13.46 1.35
CA LEU A 167 -0.90 13.87 2.58
C LEU A 167 0.02 14.65 3.51
N ALA A 168 1.34 14.40 3.45
CA ALA A 168 2.30 15.18 4.20
C ALA A 168 2.20 16.67 3.82
N GLU A 169 2.03 17.54 4.82
CA GLU A 169 2.00 18.98 4.59
C GLU A 169 3.27 19.42 3.85
N ARG A 170 3.09 19.95 2.63
CA ARG A 170 4.16 20.70 1.97
C ARG A 170 4.40 21.94 2.82
N ARG A 171 5.42 21.92 3.68
CA ARG A 171 5.90 23.12 4.38
C ARG A 171 6.33 24.13 3.32
N VAL A 172 5.42 25.01 2.93
CA VAL A 172 5.75 26.25 2.22
C VAL A 172 6.55 27.08 3.22
N ARG A 173 7.82 27.33 2.90
CA ARG A 173 8.60 28.36 3.58
C ARG A 173 8.11 29.73 3.15
#